data_AF-A0A946AVA0-F1
#
_entry.id   AF-A0A946AVA0-F1
#
_cell.length_a   1.000
_cell.length_b   1.000
_cell.length_c   1.000
_cell.angle_alpha   90.00
_cell.angle_beta   90.00
_cell.angle_gamma   90.00
#
_symmetry.space_group_name_H-M   'P 1'
#
loop_
_entity.id
_entity.type
_entity.pdbx_description
1 polymer ?
#
loop_
_entity_poly.entity_id
_entity_poly.type
_entity_poly.pdbx_seq_one_letter_code
_entity_poly.pdbx_strand_id
1 'polypeptide(L)' 'MTEPNLAIIPCPQCGVKNRIRNCDSGKLPVCARCRAKLMDENEFKAFNKFQDNLNQFKDFPDIGLRSKSQ' A
#
# COMPACT_ATOMS: atom_id res chain seq x y z
N MET A 1 6.65 17.01 3.14
CA MET A 1 5.26 16.55 2.96
C MET A 1 5.30 15.05 2.67
N THR A 2 5.25 14.23 3.72
CA THR A 2 5.30 12.77 3.60
C THR A 2 3.88 12.27 3.34
N GLU A 3 3.52 12.07 2.08
CA GLU A 3 2.26 11.40 1.75
C GLU A 3 2.26 10.00 2.40
N PRO A 4 1.23 9.65 3.18
CA PRO A 4 1.10 8.29 3.69
C PRO A 4 1.07 7.35 2.48
N ASN A 5 1.78 6.21 2.54
CA ASN A 5 1.77 5.23 1.46
C ASN A 5 0.31 4.76 1.25
N LEU A 6 -0.37 5.30 0.23
CA LEU A 6 -1.72 4.87 -0.13
C LEU A 6 -1.57 3.87 -1.27
N ALA A 7 -2.08 2.66 -1.08
CA ALA A 7 -2.19 1.73 -2.20
C ALA A 7 -3.38 2.09 -3.08
N ILE A 8 -3.17 1.98 -4.39
CA ILE A 8 -4.20 2.23 -5.38
C ILE A 8 -4.67 0.88 -5.93
N ILE A 9 -5.91 0.50 -5.62
CA ILE A 9 -6.49 -0.77 -6.04
C ILE A 9 -7.68 -0.50 -6.95
N PRO A 10 -7.66 -0.97 -8.21
CA PRO A 10 -8.81 -0.87 -9.10
C PRO A 10 -9.91 -1.83 -8.64
N CYS A 11 -11.17 -1.37 -8.67
CA CYS A 11 -12.30 -2.23 -8.36
C CYS A 11 -12.56 -3.24 -9.50
N PRO A 12 -12.66 -4.54 -9.22
CA PRO A 12 -12.93 -5.55 -10.25
C PRO A 12 -14.35 -5.44 -10.85
N GLN A 13 -15.27 -4.80 -10.13
CA GLN A 13 -16.67 -4.67 -10.57
C GLN A 13 -16.94 -3.37 -11.36
N CYS A 14 -16.37 -2.24 -10.95
CA CYS A 14 -16.68 -0.94 -11.56
C CYS A 14 -15.47 -0.21 -12.17
N GLY A 15 -14.26 -0.78 -12.07
CA GLY A 15 -13.02 -0.21 -12.63
C GLY A 15 -12.49 1.05 -11.94
N VAL A 16 -13.19 1.61 -10.96
CA VAL A 16 -12.73 2.80 -10.24
C VAL A 16 -11.48 2.48 -9.42
N LYS A 17 -10.48 3.36 -9.49
CA LYS A 17 -9.26 3.29 -8.70
C LYS A 17 -9.54 3.78 -7.28
N ASN A 18 -9.47 2.89 -6.29
CA ASN A 18 -9.70 3.20 -4.88
C ASN A 18 -8.35 3.37 -4.17
N ARG A 19 -8.21 4.45 -3.39
CA ARG A 19 -7.03 4.70 -2.56
C ARG A 19 -7.26 4.11 -1.17
N ILE A 20 -6.49 3.09 -0.81
CA ILE A 20 -6.62 2.37 0.44
C ILE A 20 -5.52 2.86 1.40
N ARG A 21 -5.96 3.45 2.52
CA ARG A 21 -5.09 3.70 3.68
C ARG A 21 -4.83 2.37 4.37
N ASN A 22 -3.70 2.22 5.07
CA ASN A 22 -3.48 1.09 5.99
C ASN A 22 -4.75 0.88 6.83
N CYS A 23 -5.54 -0.11 6.46
CA CYS A 23 -6.72 -0.50 7.21
C CYS A 23 -6.23 -1.46 8.28
N ASP A 24 -6.67 -1.25 9.52
CA ASP A 24 -6.45 -2.18 10.61
C ASP A 24 -6.80 -3.60 10.15
N SER A 25 -5.96 -4.56 10.54
CA SER A 25 -5.80 -5.92 10.02
C SER A 25 -7.05 -6.83 10.02
N GLY A 26 -8.24 -6.30 10.31
CA GLY A 26 -9.50 -7.04 10.39
C GLY A 26 -10.60 -6.62 9.40
N LYS A 27 -10.41 -5.59 8.55
CA LYS A 27 -11.45 -5.17 7.59
C LYS A 27 -10.97 -5.17 6.15
N LEU A 28 -11.65 -5.98 5.32
CA LEU A 28 -11.44 -5.98 3.87
C LEU A 28 -11.85 -4.63 3.26
N PRO A 29 -11.03 -4.03 2.41
CA PRO A 29 -11.38 -2.78 1.77
C PRO A 29 -12.46 -3.00 0.72
N VAL A 30 -13.41 -2.06 0.71
CA VAL A 30 -14.55 -2.05 -0.21
C VAL A 30 -14.46 -0.85 -1.15
N CYS A 31 -15.01 -1.00 -2.34
CA CYS A 31 -15.07 0.08 -3.30
C CYS A 31 -15.98 1.21 -2.80
N ALA A 32 -15.51 2.46 -2.85
CA ALA A 32 -16.31 3.62 -2.46
C ALA A 32 -17.53 3.86 -3.39
N ARG A 33 -17.47 3.37 -4.64
CA ARG A 33 -18.53 3.56 -5.63
C ARG A 33 -19.59 2.45 -5.58
N CYS A 34 -19.19 1.19 -5.71
CA CYS A 34 -20.13 0.06 -5.81
C CYS A 34 -20.20 -0.81 -4.54
N ARG A 35 -19.40 -0.50 -3.51
CA ARG A 35 -19.30 -1.27 -2.25
C ARG A 35 -18.88 -2.73 -2.39
N ALA A 36 -18.49 -3.16 -3.59
CA ALA A 36 -17.90 -4.48 -3.80
C ALA A 36 -16.56 -4.61 -3.05
N LYS A 37 -16.25 -5.81 -2.57
CA LYS A 37 -14.95 -6.14 -2.01
C LYS A 37 -13.88 -5.93 -3.10
N LEU A 38 -12.79 -5.25 -2.76
CA LEU A 38 -11.73 -4.96 -3.73
C LEU A 38 -10.76 -6.12 -3.91
N MET A 39 -10.68 -6.99 -2.91
CA MET A 39 -9.78 -8.14 -2.87
C MET A 39 -10.31 -9.20 -1.90
N ASP A 40 -9.82 -10.41 -2.07
CA ASP A 40 -10.13 -11.55 -1.19
C ASP A 40 -9.26 -11.56 0.08
N GLU A 41 -9.60 -12.41 1.04
CA GLU A 41 -8.87 -12.51 2.32
C GLU A 41 -7.41 -12.89 2.16
N ASN A 42 -7.10 -13.77 1.20
CA ASN A 42 -5.73 -14.20 0.90
C ASN A 42 -4.91 -13.04 0.31
N GLU A 43 -5.50 -12.28 -0.62
CA GLU A 43 -4.87 -11.12 -1.23
C GLU A 43 -4.67 -9.99 -0.22
N PHE A 44 -5.65 -9.77 0.67
CA PHE A 44 -5.55 -8.81 1.76
C PHE A 44 -4.40 -9.14 2.73
N LYS A 45 -4.22 -10.43 3.07
CA LYS A 45 -3.13 -10.89 3.93
C LYS A 45 -1.76 -10.68 3.28
N ALA A 46 -1.65 -10.97 1.98
CA ALA A 46 -0.42 -10.72 1.23
C ALA A 46 -0.11 -9.21 1.12
N PHE A 47 -1.16 -8.41 0.88
CA PHE A 47 -1.07 -6.95 0.79
C PHE A 47 -0.62 -6.31 2.11
N ASN A 48 -1.18 -6.72 3.25
CA ASN A 48 -0.75 -6.23 4.57
C ASN A 48 0.71 -6.58 4.85
N LYS A 49 1.12 -7.83 4.60
CA LYS A 49 2.53 -8.23 4.74
C LYS A 49 3.45 -7.38 3.87
N PHE A 50 3.08 -7.13 2.61
CA PHE A 50 3.89 -6.32 1.71
C PHE A 50 4.03 -4.88 2.22
N GLN A 51 2.94 -4.29 2.70
CA GLN A 51 2.92 -2.94 3.24
C GLN A 51 3.77 -2.82 4.53
N ASP A 52 3.74 -3.83 5.39
CA ASP A 52 4.56 -3.90 6.61
C ASP A 52 6.06 -4.00 6.27
N ASN A 53 6.43 -4.85 5.30
CA ASN A 53 7.83 -4.98 4.85
C ASN A 53 8.36 -3.68 4.21
N LEU A 54 7.53 -2.96 3.45
CA LEU A 54 7.92 -1.66 2.88
C LEU A 54 8.22 -0.62 3.97
N ASN A 55 7.48 -0.64 5.08
CA ASN A 55 7.74 0.27 6.18
C ASN A 55 9.08 -0.04 6.86
N GLN A 56 9.46 -1.33 6.97
CA GLN A 56 10.75 -1.74 7.53
C GLN A 56 11.96 -1.25 6.69
N PHE A 57 11.79 -1.13 5.37
CA PHE A 57 12.87 -0.67 4.47
C PHE A 57 13.06 0.85 4.42
N LYS A 58 12.15 1.65 4.99
CA LYS A 58 12.27 3.13 4.99
C LYS A 58 13.35 3.65 5.93
N ASP A 59 13.75 2.86 6.92
CA ASP A 59 14.75 3.25 7.92
C ASP A 59 16.18 2.86 7.53
N PHE A 60 16.38 2.36 6.31
CA PHE A 60 17.74 2.11 5.85
C PHE A 60 18.44 3.45 5.60
N PRO A 61 19.56 3.75 6.29
CA PRO A 61 20.32 4.95 6.00
C PRO A 61 20.75 4.89 4.53
N ASP A 62 20.57 5.99 3.81
CA ASP A 62 21.08 6.13 2.46
C ASP A 62 22.61 6.10 2.56
N ILE A 63 23.24 4.93 2.39
CA ILE A 63 24.70 4.75 2.37
C ILE A 63 25.21 5.23 1.01
N GLY A 64 24.82 6.44 0.63
CA GLY A 64 25.37 7.17 -0.50
C GLY A 64 26.72 7.75 -0.09
N LEU A 65 27.77 6.92 -0.11
CA LEU A 65 29.15 7.41 -0.18
C LEU A 65 29.29 8.12 -1.54
N ARG A 66 28.79 9.36 -1.64
CA ARG A 66 29.14 10.25 -2.74
C ARG A 66 30.62 10.58 -2.57
N SER A 67 31.47 9.78 -3.19
CA SER A 67 32.86 10.16 -3.45
C SER A 67 32.80 11.54 -4.11
N LYS A 68 33.22 12.57 -3.38
CA LYS A 68 33.44 13.89 -3.95
C LYS A 68 34.58 13.72 -4.95
N SER A 69 34.25 13.53 -6.22
CA SER A 69 35.21 13.68 -7.30
C SER A 69 35.61 15.16 -7.35
N GLN A 70 36.92 15.34 -7.25
CA GLN A 70 37.71 16.56 -7.13
C GLN A 70 37.54 17.51 -8.31
#